data_AF-A0A165GA61-F1
#
_entry.id   AF-A0A165GA61-F1
#
_cell.length_a   1.000
_cell.length_b   1.000
_cell.length_c   1.000
_cell.angle_alpha   90.00
_cell.angle_beta   90.00
_cell.angle_gamma   90.00
#
_symmetry.space_group_name_H-M   'P 1'
#
loop_
_entity.id
_entity.type
_entity.pdbx_description
1 polymer ?
#
loop_
_entity_poly.entity_id
_entity_poly.type
_entity_poly.pdbx_seq_one_letter_code
_entity_poly.pdbx_strand_id
1 'polypeptide(L)'
;MTSQFSPGAIFSPSQARQQLAQARDWSYIDDWLAKMYGAQSIPTFERNTDTLKALLALAAVNESAEEEKELVRRLECTVLGEVDETAEPGQDIELLLSLHENLSRDGSDSLDAMASAGLKLGSLDPTPESLAGDIFELNRLEFDMEQHALRMHSIHTRLELELSRLEREIAKFQNDSVLASSSLPQRTAEWTRATKQFVAKSLDYKNRINSLSRREPPRPGIAQIQALERDSLAMQTEVQGLELRVANFHGLPPQQGLAKKEAERARRELQDLTRRRDRLFEGLIEEDS
;
A
#
# COMPACT_ATOMS: atom_id res chain seq x y z
N MET A 1 16.53 47.24 -31.93
CA MET A 1 17.23 45.95 -31.88
C MET A 1 16.27 44.89 -32.38
N THR A 2 16.30 44.60 -33.68
CA THR A 2 15.40 43.66 -34.36
C THR A 2 16.11 42.33 -34.50
N SER A 3 15.79 41.37 -33.62
CA SER A 3 16.26 39.99 -33.77
C SER A 3 15.56 39.34 -34.95
N GLN A 4 16.31 39.19 -36.04
CA GLN A 4 15.99 38.28 -37.15
C GLN A 4 15.94 36.85 -36.61
N PHE A 5 14.75 36.30 -36.46
CA PHE A 5 14.55 34.86 -36.39
C PHE A 5 14.81 34.29 -37.78
N SER A 6 15.94 33.61 -37.96
CA SER A 6 16.22 32.83 -39.17
C SER A 6 15.49 31.48 -39.05
N PRO A 7 14.57 31.14 -39.97
CA PRO A 7 13.78 29.90 -39.90
C PRO A 7 14.57 28.65 -40.31
N GLY A 8 15.87 28.78 -40.63
CA GLY A 8 16.70 27.69 -41.15
C GLY A 8 17.34 26.78 -40.10
N ALA A 9 17.16 27.04 -38.79
CA ALA A 9 17.87 26.32 -37.73
C ALA A 9 16.99 25.37 -36.87
N ILE A 10 15.70 25.20 -37.19
CA ILE A 10 14.76 24.45 -36.34
C ILE A 10 14.62 22.96 -36.75
N PHE A 11 15.09 22.57 -37.93
CA PHE A 11 15.02 21.17 -38.37
C PHE A 11 16.40 20.65 -38.76
N SER A 12 16.95 19.77 -37.93
CA SER A 12 18.07 18.93 -38.34
C SER A 12 17.64 18.11 -39.57
N PRO A 13 18.47 17.98 -40.63
CA PRO A 13 18.14 17.19 -41.83
C PRO A 13 17.64 15.77 -41.52
N SER A 14 18.09 15.19 -40.40
CA SER A 14 17.63 13.89 -39.92
C SER A 14 16.19 13.89 -39.40
N GLN A 15 15.77 14.95 -38.70
CA GLN A 15 14.38 15.09 -38.23
C GLN A 15 13.42 15.40 -39.38
N ALA A 16 13.84 16.22 -40.35
CA ALA A 16 13.06 16.49 -41.55
C ALA A 16 12.80 15.21 -42.37
N ARG A 17 13.80 14.33 -42.49
CA ARG A 17 13.64 13.02 -43.14
C ARG A 17 12.68 12.10 -42.40
N GLN A 18 12.75 12.06 -41.07
CA GLN A 18 11.83 11.25 -40.24
C GLN A 18 10.39 11.74 -40.35
N GLN A 19 10.15 13.05 -40.33
CA GLN A 19 8.81 13.62 -40.50
C GLN A 19 8.25 13.35 -41.90
N LEU A 20 9.10 13.43 -42.94
CA LEU A 20 8.69 13.11 -44.31
C LEU A 20 8.36 11.62 -44.47
N ALA A 21 9.14 10.73 -43.86
CA ALA A 21 8.83 9.29 -43.82
C ALA A 21 7.50 9.01 -43.11
N GLN A 22 7.30 9.60 -41.92
CA GLN A 22 6.04 9.46 -41.19
C GLN A 22 4.85 10.03 -41.97
N ALA A 23 5.01 11.15 -42.67
CA ALA A 23 3.95 11.70 -43.52
C ALA A 23 3.57 10.76 -44.67
N ARG A 24 4.57 10.09 -45.27
CA ARG A 24 4.32 9.07 -46.30
C ARG A 24 3.59 7.86 -45.74
N ASP A 25 4.00 7.37 -44.56
CA ASP A 25 3.34 6.24 -43.91
C ASP A 25 1.88 6.57 -43.56
N TRP A 26 1.61 7.80 -43.13
CA TRP A 26 0.24 8.27 -42.90
C TRP A 26 -0.59 8.36 -44.18
N SER A 27 -0.02 8.84 -45.29
CA SER A 27 -0.75 8.85 -46.57
C SER A 27 -1.09 7.43 -47.05
N TYR A 28 -0.18 6.48 -46.88
CA TYR A 28 -0.43 5.08 -47.22
C TYR A 28 -1.56 4.49 -46.36
N ILE A 29 -1.58 4.76 -45.06
CA ILE A 29 -2.69 4.34 -44.18
C ILE A 29 -4.00 5.01 -44.58
N ASP A 30 -3.99 6.30 -44.90
CA ASP A 30 -5.21 7.02 -45.28
C ASP A 30 -5.81 6.42 -46.57
N ASP A 31 -4.97 6.11 -47.56
CA ASP A 31 -5.39 5.43 -48.80
C ASP A 31 -5.89 3.99 -48.52
N TRP A 32 -5.19 3.25 -47.65
CA TRP A 32 -5.59 1.90 -47.24
C TRP A 32 -6.93 1.90 -46.48
N LEU A 33 -7.12 2.81 -45.52
CA LEU A 33 -8.38 2.98 -44.80
C LEU A 33 -9.51 3.41 -45.76
N ALA A 34 -9.23 4.28 -46.72
CA ALA A 34 -10.21 4.64 -47.75
C ALA A 34 -10.64 3.43 -48.58
N LYS A 35 -9.71 2.54 -48.96
CA LYS A 35 -10.04 1.26 -49.62
C LYS A 35 -10.90 0.37 -48.73
N MET A 36 -10.59 0.26 -47.43
CA MET A 36 -11.29 -0.62 -46.49
C MET A 36 -12.71 -0.14 -46.14
N TYR A 37 -12.91 1.17 -45.96
CA TYR A 37 -14.19 1.74 -45.56
C TYR A 37 -15.07 2.16 -46.77
N GLY A 38 -14.51 2.26 -47.97
CA GLY A 38 -15.26 2.57 -49.19
C GLY A 38 -16.02 3.90 -49.08
N ALA A 39 -17.36 3.84 -49.08
CA ALA A 39 -18.24 5.01 -48.94
C ALA A 39 -18.52 5.41 -47.47
N GLN A 40 -18.03 4.65 -46.48
CA GLN A 40 -18.27 4.92 -45.07
C GLN A 40 -17.20 5.85 -44.50
N SER A 41 -17.59 6.76 -43.61
CA SER A 41 -16.65 7.70 -43.00
C SER A 41 -15.68 6.98 -42.06
N ILE A 42 -14.38 7.21 -42.26
CA ILE A 42 -13.32 6.69 -41.40
C ILE A 42 -13.53 7.21 -39.97
N PRO A 43 -13.57 6.34 -38.93
CA PRO A 43 -13.69 6.76 -37.54
C PRO A 43 -12.57 7.72 -37.13
N THR A 44 -12.87 8.70 -36.27
CA THR A 44 -11.83 9.62 -35.77
C THR A 44 -10.92 8.91 -34.76
N PHE A 45 -9.61 8.97 -34.97
CA PHE A 45 -8.61 8.38 -34.08
C PHE A 45 -7.42 9.32 -33.88
N GLU A 46 -6.65 9.06 -32.82
CA GLU A 46 -5.46 9.83 -32.48
C GLU A 46 -4.28 9.45 -33.39
N ARG A 47 -3.69 10.43 -34.06
CA ARG A 47 -2.48 10.25 -34.89
C ARG A 47 -1.23 10.32 -34.01
N ASN A 48 -0.84 9.19 -33.46
CA ASN A 48 0.35 8.99 -32.65
C ASN A 48 1.30 7.99 -33.35
N THR A 49 2.59 7.99 -33.02
CA THR A 49 3.57 7.04 -33.58
C THR A 49 3.21 5.59 -33.27
N ASP A 50 2.56 5.35 -32.14
CA ASP A 50 2.14 4.00 -31.74
C ASP A 50 0.91 3.54 -32.54
N THR A 51 -0.02 4.46 -32.86
CA THR A 51 -1.16 4.15 -33.74
C THR A 51 -0.72 3.94 -35.18
N LEU A 52 0.24 4.73 -35.67
CA LEU A 52 0.89 4.52 -36.97
C LEU A 52 1.49 3.12 -37.10
N LYS A 53 2.28 2.68 -36.10
CA LYS A 53 2.88 1.33 -36.10
C LYS A 53 1.83 0.23 -36.08
N ALA A 54 0.80 0.37 -35.24
CA ALA A 54 -0.27 -0.62 -35.16
C ALA A 54 -1.05 -0.73 -36.48
N LEU A 55 -1.38 0.41 -37.11
CA LEU A 55 -2.09 0.46 -38.38
C LEU A 55 -1.26 -0.08 -39.54
N LEU A 56 0.06 0.20 -39.59
CA LEU A 56 0.95 -0.40 -40.58
C LEU A 56 1.03 -1.92 -40.42
N ALA A 57 1.14 -2.42 -39.18
CA ALA A 57 1.15 -3.85 -38.92
C ALA A 57 -0.16 -4.52 -39.35
N LEU A 58 -1.31 -3.88 -39.07
CA LEU A 58 -2.62 -4.36 -39.50
C LEU A 58 -2.77 -4.33 -41.02
N ALA A 59 -2.31 -3.28 -41.69
CA ALA A 59 -2.33 -3.17 -43.14
C ALA A 59 -1.51 -4.30 -43.78
N ALA A 60 -0.29 -4.55 -43.29
CA ALA A 60 0.56 -5.63 -43.77
C ALA A 60 -0.07 -7.01 -43.58
N VAL A 61 -0.66 -7.28 -42.41
CA VAL A 61 -1.35 -8.56 -42.13
C VAL A 61 -2.58 -8.73 -43.03
N ASN A 62 -3.33 -7.65 -43.27
CA ASN A 62 -4.49 -7.69 -44.16
C ASN A 62 -4.08 -7.94 -45.61
N GLU A 63 -3.05 -7.25 -46.11
CA GLU A 63 -2.51 -7.48 -47.46
C GLU A 63 -2.02 -8.92 -47.63
N SER A 64 -1.28 -9.47 -46.65
CA SER A 64 -0.87 -10.88 -46.71
C SER A 64 -2.07 -11.84 -46.72
N ALA A 65 -3.13 -11.53 -45.97
CA ALA A 65 -4.33 -12.35 -45.95
C ALA A 65 -5.13 -12.22 -47.27
N GLU A 66 -5.16 -11.06 -47.90
CA GLU A 66 -5.73 -10.86 -49.24
C GLU A 66 -4.96 -11.68 -50.28
N GLU A 67 -3.62 -11.66 -50.23
CA GLU A 67 -2.77 -12.45 -51.13
C GLU A 67 -2.99 -13.96 -50.98
N GLU A 68 -3.06 -14.46 -49.74
CA GLU A 68 -3.37 -15.87 -49.45
C GLU A 68 -4.74 -16.28 -49.99
N LYS A 69 -5.78 -15.46 -49.76
CA LYS A 69 -7.13 -15.71 -50.29
C LYS A 69 -7.14 -15.77 -51.81
N GLU A 70 -6.43 -14.86 -52.47
CA GLU A 70 -6.35 -14.84 -53.93
C GLU A 70 -5.55 -16.03 -54.50
N LEU A 71 -4.56 -16.55 -53.76
CA LEU A 71 -3.88 -17.80 -54.12
C LEU A 71 -4.82 -19.00 -54.00
N VAL A 72 -5.56 -19.12 -52.90
CA VAL A 72 -6.56 -20.19 -52.70
C VAL A 72 -7.60 -20.15 -53.82
N ARG A 73 -8.17 -18.97 -54.10
CA ARG A 73 -9.16 -18.80 -55.18
C ARG A 73 -8.62 -19.24 -56.55
N ARG A 74 -7.36 -18.90 -56.85
CA ARG A 74 -6.73 -19.33 -58.11
C ARG A 74 -6.54 -20.85 -58.16
N LEU A 75 -6.10 -21.46 -57.06
CA LEU A 75 -5.96 -22.91 -56.95
C LEU A 75 -7.30 -23.62 -57.13
N GLU A 76 -8.36 -23.12 -56.48
CA GLU A 76 -9.72 -23.63 -56.64
C GLU A 76 -10.16 -23.56 -58.11
N CYS A 77 -9.97 -22.42 -58.78
CA CYS A 77 -10.32 -22.30 -60.20
C CYS A 77 -9.52 -23.27 -61.09
N THR A 78 -8.23 -23.50 -60.82
CA THR A 78 -7.42 -24.45 -61.59
C THR A 78 -7.85 -25.88 -61.35
N VAL A 79 -8.09 -26.27 -60.09
CA VAL A 79 -8.53 -27.62 -59.73
C VAL A 79 -9.91 -27.92 -60.32
N LEU A 80 -10.85 -26.97 -60.24
CA LEU A 80 -12.17 -27.14 -60.86
C LEU A 80 -12.07 -27.31 -62.38
N GLY A 81 -11.20 -26.55 -63.05
CA GLY A 81 -10.96 -26.71 -64.48
C GLY A 81 -10.39 -28.08 -64.86
N GLU A 82 -9.44 -28.60 -64.09
CA GLU A 82 -8.84 -29.93 -64.31
C GLU A 82 -9.85 -31.07 -64.07
N VAL A 83 -10.75 -30.94 -63.10
CA VAL A 83 -11.83 -31.91 -62.84
C VAL A 83 -12.84 -31.93 -63.99
N ASP A 84 -13.23 -30.75 -64.51
CA ASP A 84 -14.13 -30.66 -65.66
C ASP A 84 -13.51 -31.24 -66.94
N GLU A 85 -12.19 -31.14 -67.12
CA GLU A 85 -11.47 -31.71 -68.29
C GLU A 85 -11.26 -33.23 -68.21
N THR A 86 -11.26 -33.81 -67.01
CA THR A 86 -10.97 -35.24 -66.80
C THR A 86 -12.22 -36.12 -66.64
N ALA A 87 -13.40 -35.52 -66.47
CA ALA A 87 -14.66 -36.23 -66.37
C ALA A 87 -15.17 -36.69 -67.75
N GLU A 88 -14.91 -37.95 -68.13
CA GLU A 88 -15.56 -38.62 -69.28
C GLU A 88 -16.99 -39.07 -68.89
N PRO A 89 -18.06 -38.39 -69.34
CA PRO A 89 -19.38 -38.48 -68.69
C PRO A 89 -20.25 -39.66 -69.17
N GLY A 90 -19.74 -40.57 -70.01
CA GLY A 90 -20.59 -41.51 -70.74
C GLY A 90 -20.89 -42.83 -70.02
N GLN A 91 -19.86 -43.53 -69.54
CA GLN A 91 -19.99 -44.90 -69.04
C GLN A 91 -20.27 -44.99 -67.54
N ASP A 92 -19.74 -44.06 -66.76
CA ASP A 92 -19.90 -44.07 -65.30
C ASP A 92 -21.33 -43.68 -64.89
N ILE A 93 -22.00 -42.83 -65.67
CA ILE A 93 -23.38 -42.42 -65.40
C ILE A 93 -24.36 -43.60 -65.56
N GLU A 94 -24.20 -44.43 -66.60
CA GLU A 94 -25.08 -45.58 -66.83
C GLU A 94 -24.90 -46.65 -65.74
N LEU A 95 -23.67 -46.86 -65.27
CA LEU A 95 -23.37 -47.72 -64.13
C LEU A 95 -23.96 -47.18 -62.81
N LEU A 96 -23.80 -45.88 -62.53
CA LEU A 96 -24.34 -45.24 -61.33
C LEU A 96 -25.87 -45.28 -61.30
N LEU A 97 -26.53 -45.07 -62.44
CA LEU A 97 -27.98 -45.20 -62.58
C LEU A 97 -28.44 -46.64 -62.30
N SER A 98 -27.73 -47.64 -62.85
CA SER A 98 -28.05 -49.05 -62.59
C SER A 98 -27.85 -49.45 -61.13
N LEU A 99 -26.84 -48.89 -60.44
CA LEU A 99 -26.62 -49.11 -59.01
C LEU A 99 -27.72 -48.44 -58.17
N HIS A 100 -28.10 -47.21 -58.53
CA HIS A 100 -29.16 -46.49 -57.85
C HIS A 100 -30.51 -47.21 -57.94
N GLU A 101 -30.86 -47.76 -59.12
CA GLU A 101 -32.10 -48.51 -59.31
C GLU A 101 -32.16 -49.84 -58.55
N ASN A 102 -30.99 -50.41 -58.19
CA ASN A 102 -30.89 -51.67 -57.44
C ASN A 102 -30.63 -51.48 -55.93
N LEU A 103 -30.60 -50.24 -55.45
CA LEU A 103 -30.39 -49.97 -54.03
C LEU A 103 -31.65 -50.26 -53.20
N SER A 104 -31.45 -50.79 -51.98
CA SER A 104 -32.52 -50.86 -50.98
C SER A 104 -32.92 -49.44 -50.55
N ARG A 105 -34.18 -49.25 -50.14
CA ARG A 105 -34.68 -47.97 -49.61
C ARG A 105 -33.81 -47.41 -48.49
N ASP A 106 -33.37 -48.28 -47.58
CA ASP A 106 -32.50 -47.93 -46.45
C ASP A 106 -31.10 -47.46 -46.92
N GLY A 107 -30.61 -48.02 -48.03
CA GLY A 107 -29.35 -47.60 -48.65
C GLY A 107 -29.48 -46.24 -49.32
N SER A 108 -30.61 -45.97 -49.99
CA SER A 108 -30.87 -44.66 -50.62
C SER A 108 -31.00 -43.58 -49.57
N ASP A 109 -31.78 -43.84 -48.51
CA ASP A 109 -31.97 -42.91 -47.40
C ASP A 109 -30.64 -42.60 -46.68
N SER A 110 -29.77 -43.61 -46.53
CA SER A 110 -28.43 -43.44 -45.93
C SER A 110 -27.48 -42.62 -46.81
N LEU A 111 -27.47 -42.84 -48.13
CA LEU A 111 -26.66 -42.06 -49.06
C LEU A 111 -27.15 -40.61 -49.17
N ASP A 112 -28.47 -40.37 -49.19
CA ASP A 112 -29.04 -39.03 -49.15
C ASP A 112 -28.69 -38.31 -47.84
N ALA A 113 -28.72 -39.01 -46.71
CA ALA A 113 -28.30 -38.47 -45.42
C ALA A 113 -26.80 -38.12 -45.42
N MET A 114 -25.94 -38.97 -45.98
CA MET A 114 -24.51 -38.72 -46.12
C MET A 114 -24.21 -37.54 -47.06
N ALA A 115 -24.87 -37.47 -48.21
CA ALA A 115 -24.75 -36.36 -49.14
C ALA A 115 -25.21 -35.04 -48.49
N SER A 116 -26.34 -35.06 -47.77
CA SER A 116 -26.85 -33.92 -47.02
C SER A 116 -25.90 -33.48 -45.91
N ALA A 117 -25.31 -34.42 -45.17
CA ALA A 117 -24.31 -34.12 -44.13
C ALA A 117 -23.03 -33.56 -44.74
N GLY A 118 -22.53 -34.16 -45.83
CA GLY A 118 -21.36 -33.67 -46.56
C GLY A 118 -21.54 -32.27 -47.09
N LEU A 119 -22.69 -31.96 -47.70
CA LEU A 119 -23.02 -30.61 -48.17
C LEU A 119 -23.06 -29.59 -47.04
N LYS A 120 -23.59 -29.95 -45.87
CA LYS A 120 -23.66 -29.06 -44.71
C LYS A 120 -22.30 -28.84 -44.05
N LEU A 121 -21.45 -29.87 -44.03
CA LEU A 121 -20.11 -29.82 -43.46
C LEU A 121 -19.07 -29.27 -44.46
N GLY A 122 -19.43 -29.16 -45.74
CA GLY A 122 -18.53 -28.72 -46.80
C GLY A 122 -17.46 -29.76 -47.17
N SER A 123 -17.73 -31.05 -46.93
CA SER A 123 -16.80 -32.13 -47.22
C SER A 123 -16.88 -32.54 -48.69
N LEU A 124 -15.73 -32.61 -49.38
CA LEU A 124 -15.65 -32.98 -50.80
C LEU A 124 -15.83 -34.49 -51.02
N ASP A 125 -15.42 -35.33 -50.05
CA ASP A 125 -15.54 -36.78 -50.09
C ASP A 125 -16.24 -37.29 -48.82
N PRO A 126 -17.59 -37.32 -48.80
CA PRO A 126 -18.38 -37.64 -47.62
C PRO A 126 -18.31 -39.15 -47.31
N THR A 127 -17.19 -39.58 -46.73
CA THR A 127 -17.06 -40.88 -46.07
C THR A 127 -17.58 -40.78 -44.64
N PRO A 128 -18.16 -41.86 -44.09
CA PRO A 128 -18.69 -41.81 -42.72
C PRO A 128 -17.59 -41.48 -41.70
N GLU A 129 -16.34 -41.89 -41.94
CA GLU A 129 -15.20 -41.56 -41.09
C GLU A 129 -14.84 -40.07 -41.16
N SER A 130 -14.80 -39.49 -42.37
CA SER A 130 -14.51 -38.05 -42.54
C SER A 130 -15.61 -37.20 -41.91
N LEU A 131 -16.88 -37.51 -42.18
CA LEU A 131 -18.02 -36.77 -41.62
C LEU A 131 -18.05 -36.86 -40.09
N ALA A 132 -17.73 -38.02 -39.52
CA ALA A 132 -17.61 -38.17 -38.07
C ALA A 132 -16.48 -37.30 -37.51
N GLY A 133 -15.31 -37.27 -38.16
CA GLY A 133 -14.21 -36.38 -37.81
C GLY A 133 -14.61 -34.92 -37.81
N ASP A 134 -15.26 -34.47 -38.89
CA ASP A 134 -15.75 -33.09 -39.04
C ASP A 134 -16.77 -32.72 -37.96
N ILE A 135 -17.69 -33.64 -37.62
CA ILE A 135 -18.66 -33.47 -36.53
C ILE A 135 -17.95 -33.38 -35.18
N PHE A 136 -16.93 -34.20 -34.92
CA PHE A 136 -16.17 -34.14 -33.66
C PHE A 136 -15.39 -32.83 -33.54
N GLU A 137 -14.76 -32.37 -34.62
CA GLU A 137 -14.08 -31.08 -34.66
C GLU A 137 -15.06 -29.93 -34.44
N LEU A 138 -16.23 -29.96 -35.08
CA LEU A 138 -17.28 -28.96 -34.87
C LEU A 138 -17.76 -28.94 -33.42
N ASN A 139 -18.03 -30.11 -32.82
CA ASN A 139 -18.41 -30.20 -31.41
C ASN A 139 -17.29 -29.71 -30.48
N ARG A 140 -16.02 -30.00 -30.80
CA ARG A 140 -14.88 -29.48 -30.02
C ARG A 140 -14.85 -27.96 -30.08
N LEU A 141 -14.98 -27.39 -31.27
CA LEU A 141 -15.00 -25.95 -31.47
C LEU A 141 -16.19 -25.28 -30.75
N GLU A 142 -17.37 -25.88 -30.83
CA GLU A 142 -18.57 -25.41 -30.11
C GLU A 142 -18.30 -25.39 -28.60
N PHE A 143 -17.82 -26.50 -28.05
CA PHE A 143 -17.49 -26.60 -26.63
C PHE A 143 -16.41 -25.58 -26.22
N ASP A 144 -15.34 -25.44 -27.00
CA ASP A 144 -14.27 -24.47 -26.72
C ASP A 144 -14.82 -23.04 -26.70
N MET A 145 -15.67 -22.67 -27.67
CA MET A 145 -16.30 -21.36 -27.73
C MET A 145 -17.23 -21.11 -26.54
N GLU A 146 -18.01 -22.10 -26.10
CA GLU A 146 -18.81 -22.00 -24.89
C GLU A 146 -17.94 -21.79 -23.64
N GLN A 147 -16.84 -22.53 -23.49
CA GLN A 147 -15.92 -22.35 -22.38
C GLN A 147 -15.26 -20.96 -22.40
N HIS A 148 -14.88 -20.48 -23.58
CA HIS A 148 -14.35 -19.12 -23.76
C HIS A 148 -15.39 -18.06 -23.38
N ALA A 149 -16.65 -18.23 -23.76
CA ALA A 149 -17.73 -17.31 -23.40
C ALA A 149 -17.95 -17.26 -21.88
N LEU A 150 -17.99 -18.42 -21.21
CA LEU A 150 -18.11 -18.50 -19.75
C LEU A 150 -16.93 -17.82 -19.05
N ARG A 151 -15.71 -18.08 -19.52
CA ARG A 151 -14.50 -17.42 -18.98
C ARG A 151 -14.56 -15.91 -19.18
N MET A 152 -14.92 -15.43 -20.38
CA MET A 152 -15.01 -14.01 -20.66
C MET A 152 -16.06 -13.33 -19.77
N HIS A 153 -17.21 -13.98 -19.57
CA HIS A 153 -18.25 -13.51 -18.65
C HIS A 153 -17.74 -13.40 -17.20
N SER A 154 -16.96 -14.38 -16.72
CA SER A 154 -16.37 -14.33 -15.38
C SER A 154 -15.35 -13.19 -15.21
N ILE A 155 -14.59 -12.87 -16.25
CA ILE A 155 -13.63 -11.76 -16.23
C ILE A 155 -14.39 -10.43 -16.26
N HIS A 156 -15.41 -10.33 -17.11
CA HIS A 156 -16.24 -9.14 -17.22
C HIS A 156 -16.90 -8.77 -15.89
N THR A 157 -17.59 -9.73 -15.26
CA THR A 157 -18.24 -9.52 -13.95
C THR A 157 -17.25 -9.12 -12.86
N ARG A 158 -16.03 -9.69 -12.87
CA ARG A 158 -14.96 -9.26 -11.95
C ARG A 158 -14.50 -7.83 -12.22
N LEU A 159 -14.33 -7.45 -13.50
CA LEU A 159 -13.93 -6.09 -13.86
C LEU A 159 -15.01 -5.07 -13.46
N GLU A 160 -16.29 -5.40 -13.64
CA GLU A 160 -17.41 -4.57 -13.17
C GLU A 160 -17.40 -4.41 -11.64
N LEU A 161 -17.10 -5.48 -10.90
CA LEU A 161 -16.98 -5.42 -9.44
C LEU A 161 -15.81 -4.52 -9.01
N GLU A 162 -14.66 -4.64 -9.66
CA GLU A 162 -13.48 -3.81 -9.38
C GLU A 162 -13.73 -2.35 -9.77
N LEU A 163 -14.40 -2.07 -10.89
CA LEU A 163 -14.82 -0.71 -11.26
C LEU A 163 -15.74 -0.13 -10.18
N SER A 164 -16.79 -0.86 -9.79
CA SER A 164 -17.72 -0.47 -8.73
C SER A 164 -17.02 -0.26 -7.38
N ARG A 165 -15.94 -1.00 -7.12
CA ARG A 165 -15.11 -0.83 -5.92
C ARG A 165 -14.27 0.44 -6.02
N LEU A 166 -13.57 0.66 -7.14
CA LEU A 166 -12.75 1.84 -7.36
C LEU A 166 -13.59 3.11 -7.35
N GLU A 167 -14.78 3.11 -7.94
CA GLU A 167 -15.72 4.24 -7.87
C GLU A 167 -16.10 4.57 -6.42
N ARG A 168 -16.38 3.54 -5.59
CA ARG A 168 -16.64 3.75 -4.16
C ARG A 168 -15.43 4.27 -3.41
N GLU A 169 -14.22 3.79 -3.72
CA GLU A 169 -12.98 4.28 -3.11
C GLU A 169 -12.70 5.73 -3.53
N ILE A 170 -12.88 6.07 -4.80
CA ILE A 170 -12.79 7.45 -5.30
C ILE A 170 -13.82 8.34 -4.61
N ALA A 171 -15.07 7.90 -4.48
CA ALA A 171 -16.11 8.66 -3.77
C ALA A 171 -15.72 8.90 -2.30
N LYS A 172 -15.13 7.90 -1.61
CA LYS A 172 -14.59 8.09 -0.25
C LYS A 172 -13.48 9.13 -0.24
N PHE A 173 -12.51 9.03 -1.14
CA PHE A 173 -11.41 10.00 -1.20
C PHE A 173 -11.88 11.40 -1.59
N GLN A 174 -12.87 11.54 -2.46
CA GLN A 174 -13.45 12.85 -2.78
C GLN A 174 -14.16 13.44 -1.57
N ASN A 175 -14.92 12.64 -0.81
CA ASN A 175 -15.56 13.10 0.42
C ASN A 175 -14.56 13.40 1.55
N ASP A 176 -13.49 12.60 1.69
CA ASP A 176 -12.44 12.81 2.70
C ASP A 176 -11.44 13.92 2.32
N SER A 177 -11.16 14.13 1.03
CA SER A 177 -10.24 15.18 0.54
C SER A 177 -10.86 16.57 0.49
N VAL A 178 -12.20 16.68 0.41
CA VAL A 178 -12.91 17.94 0.69
C VAL A 178 -12.68 18.37 2.15
N LEU A 179 -12.28 17.44 3.02
CA LEU A 179 -11.83 17.67 4.39
C LEU A 179 -10.34 17.34 4.58
N ALA A 180 -9.47 17.70 3.62
CA ALA A 180 -8.09 18.01 3.99
C ALA A 180 -8.19 19.12 5.06
N SER A 181 -8.22 18.70 6.34
CA SER A 181 -8.73 19.54 7.42
C SER A 181 -8.00 20.87 7.31
N SER A 182 -8.75 21.95 7.13
CA SER A 182 -8.18 23.31 6.96
C SER A 182 -7.19 23.68 8.07
N SER A 183 -7.18 22.92 9.17
CA SER A 183 -6.26 22.98 10.27
C SER A 183 -4.90 22.29 10.07
N LEU A 184 -4.63 21.55 8.99
CA LEU A 184 -3.32 20.89 8.78
C LEU A 184 -2.15 21.87 8.69
N PRO A 185 -2.22 22.98 7.91
CA PRO A 185 -1.19 24.01 7.91
C PRO A 185 -1.06 24.69 9.28
N GLN A 186 -2.19 24.93 9.96
CA GLN A 186 -2.20 25.56 11.28
C GLN A 186 -1.55 24.68 12.35
N ARG A 187 -1.91 23.40 12.41
CA ARG A 187 -1.27 22.42 13.29
C ARG A 187 0.22 22.33 12.96
N THR A 188 0.60 22.21 11.69
CA THR A 188 2.02 22.15 11.30
C THR A 188 2.80 23.39 11.77
N ALA A 189 2.20 24.58 11.71
CA ALA A 189 2.77 25.81 12.26
C ALA A 189 2.89 25.77 13.80
N GLU A 190 1.90 25.21 14.50
CA GLU A 190 1.95 25.01 15.96
C GLU A 190 3.03 24.01 16.37
N TRP A 191 3.11 22.84 15.70
CA TRP A 191 4.12 21.81 15.94
C TRP A 191 5.53 22.31 15.69
N THR A 192 5.74 23.11 14.63
CA THR A 192 7.05 23.70 14.34
C THR A 192 7.46 24.74 15.40
N ARG A 193 6.52 25.57 15.89
CA ARG A 193 6.78 26.49 17.01
C ARG A 193 7.11 25.75 18.30
N ALA A 194 6.32 24.73 18.64
CA ALA A 194 6.55 23.90 19.83
C ALA A 194 7.91 23.19 19.76
N THR A 195 8.26 22.63 18.59
CA THR A 195 9.55 21.97 18.38
C THR A 195 10.72 22.94 18.57
N LYS A 196 10.64 24.15 18.01
CA LYS A 196 11.67 25.20 18.24
C LYS A 196 11.82 25.53 19.73
N GLN A 197 10.71 25.65 20.45
CA GLN A 197 10.71 25.91 21.89
C GLN A 197 11.36 24.75 22.67
N PHE A 198 11.06 23.50 22.32
CA PHE A 198 11.67 22.34 22.97
C PHE A 198 13.15 22.21 22.68
N VAL A 199 13.60 22.52 21.46
CA VAL A 199 15.02 22.56 21.11
C VAL A 199 15.76 23.61 21.94
N ALA A 200 15.19 24.83 22.07
CA ALA A 200 15.77 25.87 22.93
C ALA A 200 15.85 25.42 24.40
N LYS A 201 14.75 24.88 24.95
CA LYS A 201 14.73 24.36 26.33
C LYS A 201 15.72 23.21 26.53
N SER A 202 15.87 22.31 25.55
CA SER A 202 16.84 21.22 25.63
C SER A 202 18.26 21.75 25.72
N LEU A 203 18.59 22.79 24.94
CA LEU A 203 19.89 23.44 25.01
C LEU A 203 20.12 24.12 26.37
N ASP A 204 19.12 24.82 26.89
CA ASP A 204 19.18 25.45 28.21
C ASP A 204 19.37 24.43 29.33
N TYR A 205 18.65 23.32 29.30
CA TYR A 205 18.82 22.23 30.25
C TYR A 205 20.19 21.58 30.12
N LYS A 206 20.71 21.36 28.90
CA LYS A 206 22.08 20.88 28.69
C LYS A 206 23.11 21.85 29.27
N ASN A 207 22.95 23.14 29.03
CA ASN A 207 23.84 24.18 29.59
C ASN A 207 23.77 24.22 31.11
N ARG A 208 22.58 24.05 31.70
CA ARG A 208 22.38 23.99 33.15
C ARG A 208 22.98 22.72 33.75
N ILE A 209 22.88 21.58 33.09
CA ILE A 209 23.54 20.34 33.51
C ILE A 209 25.06 20.51 33.44
N ASN A 210 25.58 21.11 32.35
CA ASN A 210 27.00 21.37 32.18
C ASN A 210 27.55 22.39 33.20
N SER A 211 26.75 23.38 33.60
CA SER A 211 27.15 24.32 34.65
C SER A 211 27.09 23.67 36.03
N LEU A 212 26.10 22.80 36.30
CA LEU A 212 26.01 22.04 37.54
C LEU A 212 27.11 20.98 37.66
N SER A 213 27.44 20.27 36.58
CA SER A 213 28.54 19.28 36.57
C SER A 213 29.91 19.95 36.72
N ARG A 214 30.08 21.15 36.15
CA ARG A 214 31.32 21.94 36.31
C ARG A 214 31.43 22.57 37.71
N ARG A 215 30.31 22.73 38.41
CA ARG A 215 30.22 23.29 39.76
C ARG A 215 30.06 22.20 40.83
N GLU A 216 30.08 20.93 40.44
CA GLU A 216 30.04 19.81 41.37
C GLU A 216 31.35 19.86 42.17
N PRO A 217 31.31 20.16 43.49
CA PRO A 217 32.49 20.02 44.31
C PRO A 217 32.96 18.57 44.21
N PRO A 218 34.28 18.29 44.31
CA PRO A 218 34.78 16.93 44.29
C PRO A 218 33.97 16.12 45.30
N ARG A 219 33.25 15.10 44.84
CA ARG A 219 32.44 14.25 45.71
C ARG A 219 33.40 13.74 46.80
N PRO A 220 33.15 14.04 48.10
CA PRO A 220 34.02 13.57 49.15
C PRO A 220 34.10 12.05 49.02
N GLY A 221 35.32 11.51 48.94
CA GLY A 221 35.51 10.07 48.86
C GLY A 221 34.87 9.40 50.07
N ILE A 222 34.48 8.12 49.94
CA ILE A 222 33.82 7.36 51.02
C ILE A 222 34.61 7.48 52.35
N ALA A 223 35.94 7.53 52.29
CA ALA A 223 36.81 7.74 53.45
C ALA A 223 36.61 9.10 54.16
N GLN A 224 36.34 10.16 53.41
CA GLN A 224 36.13 11.51 53.91
C GLN A 224 34.73 11.67 54.53
N ILE A 225 33.74 10.99 53.95
CA ILE A 225 32.39 10.88 54.54
C ILE A 225 32.46 10.12 55.88
N GLN A 226 33.18 9.00 55.93
CA GLN A 226 33.38 8.24 57.16
C GLN A 226 34.14 9.02 58.25
N ALA A 227 35.08 9.89 57.86
CA ALA A 227 35.76 10.77 58.82
C ALA A 227 34.78 11.79 59.41
N LEU A 228 34.01 12.48 58.56
CA LEU A 228 32.99 13.44 59.01
C LEU A 228 31.88 12.80 59.85
N GLU A 229 31.48 11.57 59.52
CA GLU A 229 30.50 10.81 60.31
C GLU A 229 31.03 10.52 61.72
N ARG A 230 32.29 10.08 61.85
CA ARG A 230 32.92 9.86 63.16
C ARG A 230 33.02 11.16 63.96
N ASP A 231 33.42 12.25 63.33
CA ASP A 231 33.53 13.56 63.98
C ASP A 231 32.16 14.07 64.44
N SER A 232 31.11 13.90 63.61
CA SER A 232 29.75 14.29 63.97
C SER A 232 29.18 13.45 65.10
N LEU A 233 29.44 12.14 65.11
CA LEU A 233 29.03 11.27 66.22
C LEU A 233 29.76 11.65 67.52
N ALA A 234 31.05 11.96 67.44
CA ALA A 234 31.81 12.44 68.59
C ALA A 234 31.23 13.75 69.13
N MET A 235 30.97 14.74 68.27
CA MET A 235 30.34 16.00 68.67
C MET A 235 28.95 15.80 69.27
N GLN A 236 28.13 14.87 68.74
CA GLN A 236 26.84 14.56 69.32
C GLN A 236 26.96 13.99 70.74
N THR A 237 27.90 13.08 70.97
CA THR A 237 28.13 12.55 72.33
C THR A 237 28.61 13.63 73.29
N GLU A 238 29.45 14.56 72.81
CA GLU A 238 29.90 15.69 73.60
C GLU A 238 28.74 16.64 73.94
N VAL A 239 27.94 17.03 72.94
CA VAL A 239 26.77 17.89 73.13
C VAL A 239 25.77 17.26 74.09
N GLN A 240 25.47 15.97 73.97
CA GLN A 240 24.59 15.28 74.93
C GLN A 240 25.16 15.30 76.36
N GLY A 241 26.47 15.12 76.51
CA GLY A 241 27.15 15.26 77.80
C GLY A 241 27.05 16.69 78.36
N LEU A 242 27.22 17.70 77.51
CA LEU A 242 27.06 19.11 77.88
C LEU A 242 25.62 19.44 78.27
N GLU A 243 24.64 18.97 77.50
CA GLU A 243 23.21 19.15 77.76
C GLU A 243 22.80 18.52 79.09
N LEU A 244 23.27 17.30 79.41
CA LEU A 244 23.03 16.68 80.72
C LEU A 244 23.64 17.51 81.86
N ARG A 245 24.83 18.07 81.67
CA ARG A 245 25.42 18.96 82.67
C ARG A 245 24.63 20.25 82.83
N VAL A 246 24.19 20.87 81.74
CA VAL A 246 23.37 22.09 81.76
C VAL A 246 22.00 21.81 82.39
N ALA A 247 21.43 20.63 82.15
CA ALA A 247 20.17 20.20 82.74
C ALA A 247 20.22 20.19 84.27
N ASN A 248 21.34 19.78 84.86
CA ASN A 248 21.54 19.84 86.32
C ASN A 248 21.55 21.27 86.89
N PHE A 249 21.78 22.27 86.04
CA PHE A 249 21.77 23.69 86.43
C PHE A 249 20.51 24.44 85.95
N HIS A 250 19.56 23.77 85.29
CA HIS A 250 18.29 24.40 84.91
C HIS A 250 17.51 24.85 86.16
N GLY A 251 17.20 26.15 86.21
CA GLY A 251 16.49 26.79 87.33
C GLY A 251 17.37 27.61 88.27
N LEU A 252 18.71 27.58 88.12
CA LEU A 252 19.61 28.42 88.91
C LEU A 252 19.86 29.78 88.22
N PRO A 253 19.70 30.91 88.94
CA PRO A 253 20.08 32.22 88.44
C PRO A 253 21.57 32.28 88.05
N PRO A 254 21.96 33.03 87.01
CA PRO A 254 23.33 33.08 86.49
C PRO A 254 24.36 33.67 87.46
N GLN A 255 23.93 34.30 88.56
CA GLN A 255 24.81 34.87 89.58
C GLN A 255 24.97 33.91 90.77
N GLN A 256 26.20 33.53 91.09
CA GLN A 256 26.52 32.53 92.13
C GLN A 256 25.93 32.86 93.51
N GLY A 257 25.85 34.15 93.87
CA GLY A 257 25.28 34.60 95.15
C GLY A 257 23.76 34.42 95.24
N LEU A 258 23.03 34.63 94.14
CA LEU A 258 21.57 34.47 94.08
C LEU A 258 21.18 32.99 93.98
N ALA A 259 21.95 32.20 93.23
CA ALA A 259 21.79 30.75 93.15
C ALA A 259 21.91 30.06 94.52
N LYS A 260 22.85 30.50 95.37
CA LYS A 260 22.96 29.99 96.75
C LYS A 260 21.74 30.32 97.61
N LYS A 261 21.19 31.53 97.48
CA LYS A 261 19.99 31.95 98.22
C LYS A 261 18.76 31.15 97.79
N GLU A 262 18.57 30.94 96.49
CA GLU A 262 17.43 30.15 96.00
C GLU A 262 17.57 28.66 96.34
N ALA A 263 18.78 28.11 96.32
CA ALA A 263 19.04 26.74 96.79
C ALA A 263 18.78 26.59 98.31
N GLU A 264 19.16 27.58 99.12
CA GLU A 264 18.83 27.59 100.55
C GLU A 264 17.33 27.74 100.79
N ARG A 265 16.64 28.58 100.02
CA ARG A 265 15.18 28.71 100.07
C ARG A 265 14.49 27.39 99.74
N ALA A 266 14.86 26.76 98.62
CA ALA A 266 14.33 25.47 98.22
C ALA A 266 14.61 24.39 99.28
N ARG A 267 15.79 24.40 99.93
CA ARG A 267 16.08 23.50 101.06
C ARG A 267 15.18 23.73 102.27
N ARG A 268 14.87 25.00 102.61
CA ARG A 268 13.96 25.33 103.71
C ARG A 268 12.53 24.89 103.38
N GLU A 269 12.06 25.15 102.17
CA GLU A 269 10.75 24.68 101.70
C GLU A 269 10.65 23.14 101.70
N LEU A 270 11.72 22.43 101.31
CA LEU A 270 11.79 20.97 101.41
C LEU A 270 11.76 20.49 102.86
N GLN A 271 12.46 21.16 103.78
CA GLN A 271 12.40 20.85 105.21
C GLN A 271 11.01 21.12 105.80
N ASP A 272 10.34 22.19 105.39
CA ASP A 272 9.00 22.52 105.86
C ASP A 272 7.95 21.55 105.30
N LEU A 273 8.07 21.14 104.04
CA LEU A 273 7.25 20.07 103.46
C LEU A 273 7.55 18.71 104.11
N THR A 274 8.81 18.44 104.46
CA THR A 274 9.19 17.22 105.19
C THR A 274 8.56 17.23 106.58
N ARG A 275 8.63 18.35 107.31
CA ARG A 275 7.95 18.50 108.61
C ARG A 275 6.44 18.43 108.51
N ARG A 276 5.85 18.97 107.45
CA ARG A 276 4.39 18.89 107.21
C ARG A 276 3.98 17.46 106.87
N ARG A 277 4.78 16.75 106.08
CA ARG A 277 4.64 15.32 105.85
C ARG A 277 4.72 14.60 107.18
N ASP A 278 5.77 14.81 107.97
CA ASP A 278 5.98 14.10 109.23
C ASP A 278 4.84 14.36 110.22
N ARG A 279 4.29 15.59 110.29
CA ARG A 279 3.07 15.91 111.06
C ARG A 279 1.81 15.23 110.54
N LEU A 280 1.63 15.12 109.22
CA LEU A 280 0.50 14.40 108.64
C LEU A 280 0.64 12.89 108.85
N PHE A 281 1.87 12.36 108.85
CA PHE A 281 2.15 10.97 109.20
C PHE A 281 1.94 10.71 110.69
N GLU A 282 2.36 11.61 111.58
CA GLU A 282 2.06 11.55 113.02
C GLU A 282 0.55 11.58 113.27
N GLY A 283 -0.20 12.46 112.58
CA GLY A 283 -1.66 12.48 112.65
C GLY A 283 -2.34 11.22 112.10
N LEU A 284 -1.77 10.58 111.08
CA LEU A 284 -2.26 9.28 110.58
C LEU A 284 -2.01 8.15 111.58
N ILE A 285 -0.90 8.21 112.32
CA ILE A 285 -0.52 7.21 113.34
C ILE A 285 -1.40 7.35 114.60
N GLU A 286 -1.88 8.56 114.91
CA GLU A 286 -2.81 8.83 116.02
C GLU A 286 -4.28 8.45 115.71
N GLU A 287 -4.69 8.38 114.43
CA GLU A 287 -6.03 7.91 114.02
C GLU A 287 -6.14 6.37 113.93
N ASP A 288 -5.02 5.65 113.90
CA ASP A 288 -4.94 4.19 113.87
C ASP A 288 -4.71 3.55 115.27
N SER A 289 -4.77 4.34 116.37
CA SER A 289 -4.62 3.92 117.79
C SER A 289 -5.89 4.14 118.62
#